data_AF-S6CEY0-F1
#
_entry.id   AF-S6CEY0-F1
#
_cell.length_a   1.000
_cell.length_b   1.000
_cell.length_c   1.000
_cell.angle_alpha   90.00
_cell.angle_beta   90.00
_cell.angle_gamma   90.00
#
_symmetry.space_group_name_H-M   'P 1'
#
loop_
_entity.id
_entity.type
_entity.pdbx_description
1 polymer ?
#
loop_
_entity_poly.entity_id
_entity_poly.type
_entity_poly.pdbx_seq_one_letter_code
_entity_poly.pdbx_strand_id
1 'polypeptide(L)'
;MVWLPALRKIRRFAQPDHEESWGGSVFTFGDVTLRKPEDETHELLGKKRMRTCLGVIAELEDKPYRYVDRLPKRACRHVGKWVYGLKSTPKRENWWYDFRVSYVDTENFADYRTLYFKDGKLIKVIDRDWGLVADSQLGDPRALFWKSWYGADLRTGQESWAVIPQSVVQYNSKRPDKFWSERTLRRIKR
;
A
#
# COMPACT_ATOMS: atom_id res chain seq x y z
N MET A 1 9.51 17.88 -1.64
CA MET A 1 9.54 18.79 -2.80
C MET A 1 8.99 18.07 -4.00
N VAL A 2 8.30 18.76 -4.91
CA VAL A 2 7.78 18.17 -6.15
C VAL A 2 8.22 19.03 -7.34
N TRP A 3 8.55 18.38 -8.45
CA TRP A 3 8.77 19.05 -9.72
C TRP A 3 7.47 19.11 -10.51
N LEU A 4 7.11 20.30 -11.00
CA LEU A 4 5.96 20.50 -11.86
C LEU A 4 6.46 20.71 -13.29
N PRO A 5 6.41 19.68 -14.17
CA PRO A 5 7.01 19.76 -15.51
C PRO A 5 6.45 20.90 -16.36
N ALA A 6 5.13 21.13 -16.27
CA ALA A 6 4.44 22.20 -17.00
C ALA A 6 4.95 23.60 -16.60
N LEU A 7 5.31 23.80 -15.33
CA LEU A 7 5.76 25.09 -14.82
C LEU A 7 7.28 25.22 -14.76
N ARG A 8 8.02 24.12 -14.99
CA ARG A 8 9.46 24.01 -14.80
C ARG A 8 9.95 24.56 -13.45
N LYS A 9 9.15 24.35 -12.40
CA LYS A 9 9.43 24.83 -11.04
C LYS A 9 9.43 23.67 -10.05
N ILE A 10 10.36 23.74 -9.10
CA ILE A 10 10.32 22.93 -7.89
C ILE A 10 9.47 23.69 -6.88
N ARG A 11 8.50 23.01 -6.29
CA ARG A 11 7.71 23.53 -5.18
C ARG A 11 7.98 22.70 -3.94
N ARG A 12 8.09 23.37 -2.79
CA ARG A 12 7.94 22.70 -1.50
C ARG A 12 6.47 22.28 -1.42
N PHE A 13 6.24 20.98 -1.41
CA PHE A 13 4.94 20.42 -1.09
C PHE A 13 4.88 20.42 0.45
N ALA A 14 3.82 20.97 1.04
CA ALA A 14 3.56 20.73 2.46
C ALA A 14 3.52 19.22 2.67
N GLN A 15 3.93 18.73 3.84
CA GLN A 15 3.74 17.31 4.13
C GLN A 15 2.23 17.06 4.05
N PRO A 16 1.76 16.21 3.10
CA PRO A 16 0.34 15.97 2.95
C PRO A 16 -0.17 15.36 4.25
N ASP A 17 -1.38 15.73 4.65
CA ASP A 17 -1.99 15.05 5.78
C ASP A 17 -2.20 13.58 5.43
N HIS A 18 -2.13 12.73 6.45
CA HIS A 18 -2.30 11.29 6.36
C HIS A 18 -3.69 10.88 5.80
N GLU A 19 -4.67 11.77 5.82
CA GLU A 19 -5.99 11.59 5.22
C GLU A 19 -6.09 12.01 3.76
N GLU A 20 -5.15 12.81 3.25
CA GLU A 20 -5.17 13.27 1.86
C GLU A 20 -5.00 12.09 0.88
N SER A 21 -5.69 12.17 -0.26
CA SER A 21 -5.61 11.17 -1.32
C SER A 21 -4.20 11.11 -1.92
N TRP A 22 -3.68 9.89 -2.05
CA TRP A 22 -2.44 9.63 -2.77
C TRP A 22 -2.73 9.54 -4.27
N GLY A 23 -2.43 10.62 -5.00
CA GLY A 23 -2.50 10.64 -6.46
C GLY A 23 -3.93 10.51 -7.02
N GLY A 24 -4.96 10.95 -6.29
CA GLY A 24 -6.36 10.83 -6.71
C GLY A 24 -6.92 9.40 -6.60
N SER A 25 -6.17 8.49 -5.98
CA SER A 25 -6.62 7.13 -5.70
C SER A 25 -7.45 7.07 -4.42
N VAL A 26 -8.05 5.91 -4.17
CA VAL A 26 -8.70 5.63 -2.88
C VAL A 26 -7.69 5.46 -1.74
N PHE A 27 -6.38 5.36 -2.02
CA PHE A 27 -5.35 5.29 -0.98
C PHE A 27 -5.11 6.68 -0.40
N THR A 28 -4.85 6.77 0.90
CA THR A 28 -4.40 8.02 1.52
C THR A 28 -2.88 8.03 1.69
N PHE A 29 -2.28 9.20 1.92
CA PHE A 29 -0.87 9.27 2.29
C PHE A 29 -0.56 8.46 3.54
N GLY A 30 -1.48 8.40 4.51
CA GLY A 30 -1.33 7.54 5.67
C GLY A 30 -1.45 6.04 5.36
N ASP A 31 -2.00 5.66 4.20
CA ASP A 31 -1.96 4.26 3.78
C ASP A 31 -0.59 3.90 3.17
N VAL A 32 0.03 4.82 2.43
CA VAL A 32 1.29 4.58 1.68
C VAL A 32 2.55 4.92 2.48
N THR A 33 2.46 5.91 3.36
CA THR A 33 3.53 6.28 4.30
C THR A 33 3.38 5.51 5.60
N LEU A 34 4.48 5.35 6.33
CA LEU A 34 4.51 4.56 7.55
C LEU A 34 3.72 5.28 8.66
N ARG A 35 2.46 4.88 8.89
CA ARG A 35 1.78 5.15 10.17
C ARG A 35 2.58 4.50 11.28
N LYS A 36 2.77 5.22 12.37
CA LYS A 36 3.55 4.70 13.48
C LYS A 36 2.62 3.96 14.45
N PRO A 37 3.12 2.93 15.15
CA PRO A 37 2.34 2.24 16.18
C PRO A 37 1.75 3.18 17.24
N GLU A 38 2.43 4.29 17.53
CA GLU A 38 1.95 5.28 18.49
C GLU A 38 0.77 6.13 18.02
N ASP A 39 0.44 6.15 16.73
CA ASP A 39 -0.67 6.95 16.17
C ASP A 39 -2.06 6.36 16.50
N GLU A 40 -2.11 5.08 16.88
CA GLU A 40 -3.34 4.33 17.13
C GLU A 40 -3.26 3.57 18.47
N THR A 41 -4.41 3.15 18.99
CA THR A 41 -4.49 2.11 20.03
C THR A 41 -4.84 0.78 19.36
N HIS A 42 -4.23 -0.30 19.83
CA HIS A 42 -4.30 -1.59 19.15
C HIS A 42 -4.89 -2.67 20.05
N GLU A 43 -5.78 -3.48 19.48
CA GLU A 43 -6.44 -4.60 20.12
C GLU A 43 -6.30 -5.85 19.24
N LEU A 44 -5.76 -6.94 19.82
CA LEU A 44 -5.62 -8.21 19.12
C LEU A 44 -6.94 -9.00 19.23
N LEU A 45 -7.65 -9.16 18.10
CA LEU A 45 -8.92 -9.87 18.02
C LEU A 45 -8.76 -11.41 17.95
N GLY A 46 -7.52 -11.90 17.95
CA GLY A 46 -7.19 -13.33 17.84
C GLY A 46 -6.75 -13.75 16.43
N LYS A 47 -6.67 -15.06 16.21
CA LYS A 47 -6.20 -15.69 14.96
C LYS A 47 -7.36 -16.28 14.18
N LYS A 48 -7.29 -16.19 12.84
CA LYS A 48 -8.21 -16.88 11.93
C LYS A 48 -7.52 -17.28 10.64
N ARG A 49 -8.17 -18.13 9.84
CA ARG A 49 -7.71 -18.42 8.48
C ARG A 49 -8.22 -17.35 7.50
N MET A 50 -7.35 -16.89 6.61
CA MET A 50 -7.74 -16.06 5.48
C MET A 50 -8.60 -16.88 4.52
N ARG A 51 -9.80 -16.38 4.15
CA ARG A 51 -10.80 -17.16 3.41
C ARG A 51 -10.95 -16.80 1.94
N THR A 52 -10.45 -15.64 1.54
CA THR A 52 -10.68 -15.07 0.21
C THR A 52 -9.38 -14.57 -0.38
N CYS A 53 -9.28 -14.59 -1.71
CA CYS A 53 -8.17 -13.93 -2.39
C CYS A 53 -8.18 -12.42 -2.15
N LEU A 54 -7.04 -11.78 -2.39
CA LEU A 54 -6.94 -10.32 -2.45
C LEU A 54 -7.75 -9.76 -3.61
N GLY A 55 -8.19 -8.52 -3.56
CA GLY A 55 -8.94 -7.87 -4.63
C GLY A 55 -8.04 -7.42 -5.78
N VAL A 56 -8.70 -7.17 -6.91
CA VAL A 56 -8.17 -6.59 -8.15
C VAL A 56 -9.33 -5.88 -8.85
N ILE A 57 -9.03 -4.98 -9.78
CA ILE A 57 -10.04 -4.48 -10.72
C ILE A 57 -10.30 -5.59 -11.74
N ALA A 58 -11.48 -6.20 -11.68
CA ALA A 58 -11.76 -7.48 -12.35
C ALA A 58 -11.61 -7.41 -13.88
N GLU A 59 -12.01 -6.30 -14.49
CA GLU A 59 -11.95 -6.07 -15.93
C GLU A 59 -10.51 -5.94 -16.45
N LEU A 60 -9.58 -5.61 -15.56
CA LEU A 60 -8.17 -5.38 -15.87
C LEU A 60 -7.28 -6.58 -15.49
N GLU A 61 -7.84 -7.61 -14.85
CA GLU A 61 -7.08 -8.79 -14.44
C GLU A 61 -6.42 -9.48 -15.64
N ASP A 62 -5.11 -9.72 -15.56
CA ASP A 62 -4.30 -10.37 -16.61
C ASP A 62 -4.36 -9.66 -17.98
N LYS A 63 -4.66 -8.36 -18.01
CA LYS A 63 -4.64 -7.56 -19.24
C LYS A 63 -3.25 -6.97 -19.50
N PRO A 64 -2.84 -6.81 -20.76
CA PRO A 64 -1.63 -6.08 -21.10
C PRO A 64 -1.75 -4.61 -20.69
N TYR A 65 -0.67 -4.01 -20.21
CA TYR A 65 -0.67 -2.60 -19.80
C TYR A 65 0.66 -1.90 -20.15
N ARG A 66 0.64 -0.57 -20.29
CA ARG A 66 1.79 0.17 -20.84
C ARG A 66 3.06 0.07 -19.99
N TYR A 67 2.92 0.08 -18.67
CA TYR A 67 4.04 0.17 -17.72
C TYR A 67 4.36 -1.15 -17.02
N VAL A 68 3.49 -2.14 -17.20
CA VAL A 68 3.62 -3.50 -16.69
C VAL A 68 3.18 -4.41 -17.82
N ASP A 69 4.06 -5.28 -18.32
CA ASP A 69 3.79 -6.16 -19.46
C ASP A 69 2.37 -6.77 -19.39
N ARG A 70 2.02 -7.34 -18.23
CA ARG A 70 0.67 -7.74 -17.87
C ARG A 70 0.35 -7.38 -16.43
N LEU A 71 -0.91 -7.02 -16.17
CA LEU A 71 -1.42 -6.79 -14.83
C LEU A 71 -1.53 -8.12 -14.05
N PRO A 72 -1.23 -8.14 -12.74
CA PRO A 72 -1.16 -9.38 -12.00
C PRO A 72 -2.54 -10.01 -11.81
N LYS A 73 -2.59 -11.35 -11.83
CA LYS A 73 -3.79 -12.08 -11.40
C LYS A 73 -4.03 -11.88 -9.91
N ARG A 74 -5.28 -12.10 -9.52
CA ARG A 74 -5.72 -12.08 -8.13
C ARG A 74 -4.86 -12.97 -7.25
N ALA A 75 -4.34 -12.42 -6.15
CA ALA A 75 -3.49 -13.16 -5.24
C ALA A 75 -4.31 -14.07 -4.30
N CYS A 76 -4.43 -15.34 -4.67
CA CYS A 76 -5.09 -16.37 -3.84
C CYS A 76 -4.14 -17.15 -2.92
N ARG A 77 -2.82 -16.97 -3.05
CA ARG A 77 -1.80 -17.71 -2.27
C ARG A 77 -1.85 -17.49 -0.75
N HIS A 78 -2.58 -16.49 -0.30
CA HIS A 78 -2.77 -16.19 1.11
C HIS A 78 -3.99 -16.91 1.70
N VAL A 79 -4.87 -17.47 0.88
CA VAL A 79 -6.03 -18.26 1.33
C VAL A 79 -5.55 -19.47 2.13
N GLY A 80 -6.17 -19.72 3.27
CA GLY A 80 -5.82 -20.80 4.19
C GLY A 80 -4.74 -20.45 5.21
N LYS A 81 -3.94 -19.41 4.98
CA LYS A 81 -2.93 -18.95 5.95
C LYS A 81 -3.57 -18.43 7.23
N TRP A 82 -2.87 -18.62 8.34
CA TRP A 82 -3.24 -18.03 9.63
C TRP A 82 -2.87 -16.55 9.65
N VAL A 83 -3.83 -15.73 10.07
CA VAL A 83 -3.68 -14.28 10.23
C VAL A 83 -4.20 -13.85 11.60
N TYR A 84 -3.52 -12.89 12.21
CA TYR A 84 -4.03 -12.10 13.31
C TYR A 84 -5.06 -11.08 12.79
N GLY A 85 -6.17 -10.92 13.49
CA GLY A 85 -7.01 -9.73 13.36
C GLY A 85 -6.51 -8.65 14.30
N LEU A 86 -5.93 -7.58 13.78
CA LEU A 86 -5.49 -6.43 14.57
C LEU A 86 -6.43 -5.26 14.37
N LYS A 87 -7.23 -4.95 15.40
CA LYS A 87 -8.05 -3.74 15.41
C LYS A 87 -7.18 -2.56 15.85
N SER A 88 -7.25 -1.46 15.11
CA SER A 88 -6.51 -0.23 15.38
C SER A 88 -7.43 0.97 15.35
N THR A 89 -7.44 1.75 16.42
CA THR A 89 -8.30 2.92 16.61
C THR A 89 -7.41 4.18 16.64
N PRO A 90 -7.64 5.19 15.78
CA PRO A 90 -6.88 6.43 15.78
C PRO A 90 -6.95 7.16 17.12
N LYS A 91 -5.85 7.76 17.56
CA LYS A 91 -5.84 8.64 18.74
C LYS A 91 -6.23 10.08 18.41
N ARG A 92 -6.14 10.48 17.14
CA ARG A 92 -6.54 11.82 16.68
C ARG A 92 -8.05 11.94 16.61
N GLU A 93 -8.57 13.07 17.07
CA GLU A 93 -9.99 13.41 16.92
C GLU A 93 -10.33 13.70 15.45
N ASN A 94 -11.61 13.51 15.09
CA ASN A 94 -12.17 13.80 13.76
C ASN A 94 -11.52 13.05 12.59
N TRP A 95 -11.00 11.84 12.84
CA TRP A 95 -10.48 11.00 11.77
C TRP A 95 -11.58 10.46 10.84
N TRP A 96 -11.22 10.24 9.57
CA TRP A 96 -12.16 9.80 8.53
C TRP A 96 -12.68 8.35 8.70
N TYR A 97 -12.12 7.58 9.63
CA TYR A 97 -12.63 6.28 10.08
C TYR A 97 -12.56 6.17 11.61
N ASP A 98 -13.39 5.31 12.20
CA ASP A 98 -13.41 5.09 13.65
C ASP A 98 -12.38 4.04 14.07
N PHE A 99 -12.29 2.93 13.32
CA PHE A 99 -11.24 1.94 13.49
C PHE A 99 -10.97 1.20 12.18
N ARG A 100 -9.83 0.52 12.13
CA ARG A 100 -9.50 -0.43 11.07
C ARG A 100 -9.18 -1.80 11.63
N VAL A 101 -9.41 -2.85 10.85
CA VAL A 101 -8.99 -4.21 11.18
C VAL A 101 -8.05 -4.70 10.10
N SER A 102 -6.79 -4.96 10.47
CA SER A 102 -5.77 -5.52 9.58
C SER A 102 -5.64 -7.03 9.78
N TYR A 103 -5.52 -7.77 8.69
CA TYR A 103 -5.24 -9.20 8.67
C TYR A 103 -3.75 -9.40 8.46
N VAL A 104 -3.04 -9.68 9.55
CA VAL A 104 -1.58 -9.76 9.59
C VAL A 104 -1.15 -11.21 9.64
N ASP A 105 -0.33 -11.65 8.70
CA ASP A 105 0.22 -13.00 8.66
C ASP A 105 0.94 -13.37 9.96
N THR A 106 0.75 -14.61 10.43
CA THR A 106 1.34 -15.05 11.72
C THR A 106 2.82 -15.43 11.63
N GLU A 107 3.38 -15.55 10.44
CA GLU A 107 4.77 -15.98 10.21
C GLU A 107 5.65 -14.81 9.73
N ASN A 108 5.20 -14.10 8.70
CA ASN A 108 5.98 -13.02 8.07
C ASN A 108 5.54 -11.60 8.46
N PHE A 109 4.45 -11.46 9.22
CA PHE A 109 3.90 -10.19 9.69
C PHE A 109 3.45 -9.20 8.60
N ALA A 110 3.28 -9.68 7.37
CA ALA A 110 2.68 -8.91 6.28
C ALA A 110 1.19 -8.68 6.55
N ASP A 111 0.70 -7.44 6.37
CA ASP A 111 -0.72 -7.18 6.34
C ASP A 111 -1.29 -7.45 4.95
N TYR A 112 -2.24 -8.38 4.85
CA TYR A 112 -2.82 -8.79 3.56
C TYR A 112 -4.06 -7.99 3.21
N ARG A 113 -4.88 -7.66 4.21
CA ARG A 113 -6.15 -6.95 4.06
C ARG A 113 -6.37 -6.01 5.22
N THR A 114 -6.78 -4.78 4.95
CA THR A 114 -7.24 -3.82 5.93
C THR A 114 -8.69 -3.42 5.62
N LEU A 115 -9.53 -3.54 6.63
CA LEU A 115 -10.94 -3.15 6.61
C LEU A 115 -11.11 -1.87 7.42
N TYR A 116 -11.70 -0.83 6.84
CA TYR A 116 -11.91 0.47 7.50
C TYR A 116 -13.39 0.66 7.83
N PHE A 117 -13.69 1.02 9.07
CA PHE A 117 -15.04 1.16 9.58
C PHE A 117 -15.34 2.60 10.01
N LYS A 118 -16.55 3.08 9.68
CA LYS A 118 -17.11 4.35 10.11
C LYS A 118 -18.60 4.17 10.42
N ASP A 119 -19.05 4.66 11.57
CA ASP A 119 -20.45 4.60 12.03
C ASP A 119 -21.02 3.17 11.98
N GLY A 120 -20.19 2.20 12.40
CA GLY A 120 -20.53 0.77 12.40
C GLY A 120 -20.56 0.10 11.01
N LYS A 121 -20.25 0.83 9.93
CA LYS A 121 -20.25 0.31 8.55
C LYS A 121 -18.84 0.14 8.01
N LEU A 122 -18.61 -0.90 7.22
CA LEU A 122 -17.41 -1.04 6.42
C LEU A 122 -17.45 -0.03 5.28
N ILE A 123 -16.49 0.89 5.22
CA ILE A 123 -16.46 1.96 4.22
C ILE A 123 -15.36 1.79 3.17
N LYS A 124 -14.29 1.06 3.48
CA LYS A 124 -13.15 0.90 2.58
C LYS A 124 -12.40 -0.39 2.86
N VAL A 125 -11.88 -1.00 1.79
CA VAL A 125 -11.03 -2.19 1.84
C VAL A 125 -9.73 -1.86 1.12
N ILE A 126 -8.59 -2.23 1.71
CA ILE A 126 -7.29 -2.24 1.04
C ILE A 126 -6.70 -3.63 1.16
N ASP A 127 -6.27 -4.18 0.04
CA ASP A 127 -5.53 -5.42 -0.05
C ASP A 127 -4.11 -5.18 -0.54
N ARG A 128 -3.14 -5.86 0.07
CA ARG A 128 -1.71 -5.70 -0.22
C ARG A 128 -1.10 -7.04 -0.53
N ASP A 129 -0.59 -7.16 -1.75
CA ASP A 129 0.13 -8.33 -2.19
C ASP A 129 1.63 -8.17 -1.98
N TRP A 130 2.24 -9.13 -1.27
CA TRP A 130 3.64 -9.08 -0.86
C TRP A 130 4.47 -10.16 -1.55
N GLY A 131 5.59 -9.78 -2.13
CA GLY A 131 6.61 -10.70 -2.66
C GLY A 131 7.77 -10.86 -1.68
N LEU A 132 8.51 -11.96 -1.80
CA LEU A 132 9.75 -12.17 -1.08
C LEU A 132 10.90 -11.48 -1.81
N VAL A 133 11.77 -10.80 -1.08
CA VAL A 133 13.01 -10.27 -1.63
C VAL A 133 13.93 -11.46 -1.96
N ALA A 134 14.08 -11.76 -3.25
CA ALA A 134 14.87 -12.92 -3.71
C ALA A 134 16.33 -12.90 -3.22
N ASP A 135 16.90 -11.72 -2.99
CA ASP A 135 18.25 -11.48 -2.47
C ASP A 135 18.31 -11.40 -0.93
N SER A 136 17.27 -11.83 -0.20
CA SER A 136 17.41 -11.98 1.25
C SER A 136 18.40 -13.12 1.50
N GLN A 137 19.69 -12.79 1.62
CA GLN A 137 20.78 -13.72 1.96
C GLN A 137 20.54 -14.47 3.28
N LEU A 138 19.47 -14.12 4.00
CA LEU A 138 19.08 -14.64 5.31
C LEU A 138 17.94 -15.66 5.25
N GLY A 139 17.30 -15.89 4.09
CA GLY A 139 16.10 -16.73 4.00
C GLY A 139 14.95 -16.26 4.90
N ASP A 140 14.95 -14.98 5.27
CA ASP A 140 14.01 -14.43 6.24
C ASP A 140 12.64 -14.23 5.56
N PRO A 141 11.57 -14.94 5.98
CA PRO A 141 10.25 -14.82 5.36
C PRO A 141 9.64 -13.42 5.52
N ARG A 142 10.19 -12.58 6.40
CA ARG A 142 9.78 -11.20 6.67
C ARG A 142 10.44 -10.19 5.72
N ALA A 143 11.44 -10.60 4.94
CA ALA A 143 12.04 -9.77 3.90
C ALA A 143 11.09 -9.66 2.70
N LEU A 144 10.17 -8.71 2.79
CA LEU A 144 9.06 -8.57 1.86
C LEU A 144 9.12 -7.26 1.07
N PHE A 145 8.47 -7.26 -0.09
CA PHE A 145 8.25 -6.06 -0.89
C PHE A 145 6.82 -6.01 -1.45
N TRP A 146 6.34 -4.81 -1.71
CA TRP A 146 5.03 -4.60 -2.32
C TRP A 146 5.03 -5.04 -3.79
N LYS A 147 4.13 -5.95 -4.15
CA LYS A 147 3.84 -6.31 -5.54
C LYS A 147 2.69 -5.49 -6.09
N SER A 148 1.58 -5.45 -5.37
CA SER A 148 0.40 -4.69 -5.78
C SER A 148 -0.48 -4.33 -4.60
N TRP A 149 -1.18 -3.21 -4.72
CA TRP A 149 -2.17 -2.72 -3.75
C TRP A 149 -3.47 -2.51 -4.47
N TYR A 150 -4.52 -3.18 -4.01
CA TYR A 150 -5.88 -2.94 -4.46
C TYR A 150 -6.64 -2.20 -3.36
N GLY A 151 -7.46 -1.23 -3.72
CA GLY A 151 -8.32 -0.52 -2.80
C GLY A 151 -9.70 -0.30 -3.40
N ALA A 152 -10.72 -0.35 -2.55
CA ALA A 152 -12.09 0.01 -2.90
C ALA A 152 -12.70 0.88 -1.80
N ASP A 153 -13.25 2.05 -2.18
CA ASP A 153 -14.13 2.83 -1.33
C ASP A 153 -15.58 2.40 -1.58
N LEU A 154 -16.18 1.77 -0.58
CA LEU A 154 -17.52 1.17 -0.68
C LEU A 154 -18.64 2.22 -0.63
N ARG A 155 -18.33 3.47 -0.29
CA ARG A 155 -19.30 4.57 -0.27
C ARG A 155 -19.50 5.15 -1.67
N THR A 156 -18.44 5.18 -2.47
CA THR A 156 -18.44 5.77 -3.81
C THR A 156 -18.40 4.74 -4.93
N GLY A 157 -18.00 3.50 -4.62
CA GLY A 157 -17.73 2.46 -5.61
C GLY A 157 -16.40 2.66 -6.36
N GLN A 158 -15.59 3.65 -5.98
CA GLN A 158 -14.30 3.89 -6.61
C GLN A 158 -13.31 2.78 -6.23
N GLU A 159 -12.58 2.29 -7.23
CA GLU A 159 -11.49 1.33 -7.06
C GLU A 159 -10.16 1.97 -7.46
N SER A 160 -9.06 1.48 -6.90
CA SER A 160 -7.71 1.82 -7.36
C SER A 160 -6.80 0.61 -7.25
N TRP A 161 -5.87 0.50 -8.21
CA TRP A 161 -4.91 -0.59 -8.24
C TRP A 161 -3.52 -0.06 -8.56
N ALA A 162 -2.63 -0.12 -7.58
CA ALA A 162 -1.22 0.19 -7.76
C ALA A 162 -0.44 -1.10 -7.97
N VAL A 163 0.34 -1.18 -9.04
CA VAL A 163 1.13 -2.37 -9.40
C VAL A 163 2.60 -1.96 -9.54
N ILE A 164 3.48 -2.72 -8.90
CA ILE A 164 4.93 -2.49 -8.91
C ILE A 164 5.58 -3.60 -9.74
N PRO A 165 6.05 -3.29 -10.97
CA PRO A 165 6.75 -4.29 -11.78
C PRO A 165 8.03 -4.75 -11.10
N GLN A 166 8.25 -6.07 -11.03
CA GLN A 166 9.46 -6.60 -10.40
C GLN A 166 10.74 -6.17 -11.13
N SER A 167 10.67 -5.93 -12.45
CA SER A 167 11.80 -5.49 -13.28
C SER A 167 12.40 -4.14 -12.86
N VAL A 168 11.65 -3.31 -12.13
CA VAL A 168 12.13 -2.00 -11.66
C VAL A 168 12.57 -2.00 -10.19
N VAL A 169 12.33 -3.10 -9.47
CA VAL A 169 12.66 -3.21 -8.05
C VAL A 169 14.14 -3.58 -7.91
N GLN A 170 14.92 -2.71 -7.27
CA GLN A 170 16.33 -2.91 -7.00
C GLN A 170 16.61 -2.60 -5.53
N TYR A 171 17.27 -3.52 -4.84
CA TYR A 171 17.68 -3.35 -3.44
C TYR A 171 19.15 -2.97 -3.36
N ASN A 172 19.51 -2.17 -2.36
CA ASN A 172 20.90 -1.80 -2.06
C ASN A 172 21.70 -1.29 -3.27
N SER A 173 21.01 -0.72 -4.27
CA SER A 173 21.66 -0.17 -5.46
C SER A 173 22.52 1.04 -5.06
N LYS A 174 23.79 1.07 -5.46
CA LYS A 174 24.66 2.22 -5.22
C LYS A 174 24.14 3.43 -5.98
N ARG A 175 23.61 4.43 -5.28
CA ARG A 175 23.19 5.71 -5.84
C ARG A 175 24.16 6.80 -5.35
N PRO A 176 24.72 7.64 -6.23
CA PRO A 176 25.58 8.72 -5.80
C PRO A 176 24.75 9.77 -5.06
N ASP A 177 25.31 10.46 -4.07
CA ASP A 177 24.58 11.43 -3.22
C ASP A 177 23.84 12.50 -4.02
N LYS A 178 24.41 12.93 -5.16
CA LYS A 178 23.79 13.88 -6.09
C LYS A 178 22.42 13.43 -6.61
N PHE A 179 22.11 12.13 -6.58
CA PHE A 179 20.80 11.60 -6.94
C PHE A 179 19.70 12.20 -6.07
N TRP A 180 19.95 12.40 -4.77
CA TRP A 180 19.01 12.94 -3.78
C TRP A 180 18.91 14.47 -3.77
N SER A 181 19.46 15.14 -4.79
CA SER A 181 19.45 16.61 -4.89
C SER A 181 18.29 17.14 -5.75
N GLU A 182 17.92 18.41 -5.53
CA GLU A 182 16.96 19.13 -6.38
C GLU A 182 17.33 19.12 -7.87
N ARG A 183 18.64 19.02 -8.20
CA ARG A 183 19.12 18.98 -9.58
C ARG A 183 18.57 17.77 -10.34
N THR A 184 18.38 16.64 -9.66
CA THR A 184 17.80 15.42 -10.26
C THR A 184 16.35 15.64 -10.67
N LEU A 185 15.57 16.38 -9.88
CA LEU A 185 14.16 16.67 -10.17
C LEU A 185 13.95 17.44 -11.48
N ARG A 186 14.94 18.25 -11.89
CA ARG A 186 14.90 19.05 -13.12
C ARG A 186 15.28 18.26 -14.38
N ARG A 187 15.84 17.05 -14.22
CA ARG A 187 16.34 16.21 -15.31
C ARG A 187 15.30 15.16 -15.72
N ILE A 188 14.12 15.60 -16.15
CA ILE A 188 13.25 14.70 -16.93
C ILE A 188 13.71 14.82 -18.38
N LYS A 189 14.34 13.77 -18.91
CA LYS A 189 14.54 13.63 -20.37
C LYS A 189 13.15 13.48 -21.00
N ARG A 190 12.88 14.27 -22.04
CA ARG A 190 11.74 14.05 -22.93
C ARG A 190 11.87 12.69 -23.60
#